data_AF-S7WN81-F1
#
_entry.id   AF-S7WN81-F1
#
_cell.length_a   1.000
_cell.length_b   1.000
_cell.length_c   1.000
_cell.angle_alpha   90.00
_cell.angle_beta   90.00
_cell.angle_gamma   90.00
#
_symmetry.space_group_name_H-M   'P 1'
#
loop_
_entity.id
_entity.type
_entity.pdbx_description
1 polymer ?
#
loop_
_entity_poly.entity_id
_entity_poly.type
_entity_poly.pdbx_seq_one_letter_code
_entity_poly.pdbx_strand_id
1 'polypeptide(L)'
;MISLGNQHAFRIFNSDHIDVIIEKMDILKERILIFLNDEDLNRIALLEKEVIEKREDVILDNVYKYSKENNYTSGLMFIGSGHRKSILKKIAERWKTEDIKINWQFYSDLEWKLK
;
A
#
# COMPACT_ATOMS: atom_id res chain seq x y z
N MET A 1 -8.83 -14.30 -21.33
CA MET A 1 -9.76 -15.03 -20.44
C MET A 1 -9.04 -15.26 -19.13
N ILE A 2 -9.34 -14.46 -18.10
CA ILE A 2 -8.72 -14.58 -16.78
C ILE A 2 -9.51 -15.68 -16.04
N SER A 3 -8.85 -16.76 -15.62
CA SER A 3 -9.51 -17.90 -14.96
C SER A 3 -10.30 -17.50 -13.71
N LEU A 4 -11.30 -18.29 -13.32
CA LEU A 4 -12.13 -18.04 -12.12
C LEU A 4 -11.27 -17.80 -10.86
N GLY A 5 -10.17 -18.56 -10.72
CA GLY A 5 -9.21 -18.40 -9.61
C GLY A 5 -8.54 -17.03 -9.58
N ASN A 6 -8.27 -16.44 -10.75
CA ASN A 6 -7.71 -15.10 -10.84
C ASN A 6 -8.74 -14.01 -10.50
N GLN A 7 -10.04 -14.21 -10.74
CA GLN A 7 -11.06 -13.25 -10.33
C GLN A 7 -11.23 -13.19 -8.80
N HIS A 8 -11.22 -14.36 -8.13
CA HIS A 8 -11.31 -14.41 -6.67
C HIS A 8 -10.07 -13.84 -5.99
N ALA A 9 -8.87 -14.23 -6.45
CA ALA A 9 -7.62 -13.70 -5.93
C ALA A 9 -7.52 -12.18 -6.13
N PHE A 10 -7.89 -11.69 -7.31
CA PHE A 10 -7.87 -10.26 -7.61
C PHE A 10 -8.78 -9.45 -6.67
N ARG A 11 -10.00 -9.93 -6.41
CA ARG A 11 -10.89 -9.27 -5.44
C ARG A 11 -10.30 -9.26 -4.04
N ILE A 12 -9.75 -10.39 -3.58
CA ILE A 12 -9.15 -10.49 -2.25
C ILE A 12 -7.99 -9.49 -2.10
N PHE A 13 -7.06 -9.45 -3.07
CA PHE A 13 -5.89 -8.56 -3.03
C PHE A 13 -6.24 -7.07 -3.10
N ASN A 14 -7.44 -6.72 -3.54
CA ASN A 14 -7.93 -5.34 -3.61
C ASN A 14 -8.97 -5.01 -2.53
N SER A 15 -9.11 -5.86 -1.51
CA SER A 15 -10.06 -5.71 -0.41
C SER A 15 -9.34 -5.57 0.93
N ASP A 16 -10.02 -5.03 1.94
CA ASP A 16 -9.48 -4.89 3.31
C ASP A 16 -9.13 -6.24 3.95
N HIS A 17 -9.62 -7.36 3.38
CA HIS A 17 -9.26 -8.70 3.84
C HIS A 17 -7.75 -8.97 3.74
N ILE A 18 -7.09 -8.46 2.69
CA ILE A 18 -5.64 -8.65 2.55
C ILE A 18 -4.87 -7.89 3.63
N ASP A 19 -5.35 -6.70 4.00
CA ASP A 19 -4.73 -5.86 5.03
C ASP A 19 -4.74 -6.60 6.38
N VAL A 20 -5.83 -7.31 6.69
CA VAL A 20 -5.93 -8.16 7.89
C VAL A 20 -4.97 -9.35 7.84
N ILE A 21 -4.81 -9.98 6.67
CA ILE A 21 -3.87 -11.11 6.51
C ILE A 21 -2.43 -10.63 6.70
N ILE A 22 -2.05 -9.53 6.06
CA ILE A 22 -0.70 -8.94 6.16
C ILE A 22 -0.41 -8.55 7.62
N GLU A 23 -1.33 -7.88 8.29
CA GLU A 23 -1.16 -7.51 9.70
C GLU A 23 -0.97 -8.72 10.62
N LYS A 24 -1.68 -9.83 10.38
CA LYS A 24 -1.45 -11.07 11.11
C LYS A 24 -0.08 -11.69 10.80
N MET A 25 0.38 -11.60 9.56
CA MET A 25 1.73 -12.05 9.19
C MET A 25 2.80 -11.22 9.87
N ASP A 26 2.63 -9.90 9.95
CA ASP A 26 3.56 -8.99 10.62
C ASP A 26 3.64 -9.30 12.12
N ILE A 27 2.50 -9.48 12.79
CA ILE A 27 2.44 -9.88 14.21
C ILE A 27 3.16 -11.22 14.44
N LEU A 28 2.96 -12.19 13.54
CA LEU A 28 3.64 -13.49 13.65
C LEU A 28 5.15 -13.35 13.45
N LYS A 29 5.58 -12.55 12.47
CA LYS A 29 6.99 -12.24 12.21
C LYS A 29 7.64 -11.59 13.43
N GLU A 30 7.00 -10.59 14.04
CA GLU A 30 7.48 -9.94 15.27
C GLU A 30 7.63 -10.94 16.42
N ARG A 31 6.65 -11.82 16.62
CA ARG A 31 6.73 -12.88 17.66
C ARG A 31 7.88 -13.85 17.42
N ILE A 32 8.12 -14.23 16.17
CA ILE A 32 9.25 -15.10 15.80
C ILE A 32 10.57 -14.39 16.09
N LEU A 33 10.71 -13.12 15.72
CA LEU A 33 11.92 -12.32 15.97
C LEU A 33 12.21 -12.20 17.47
N ILE A 34 11.18 -11.94 18.29
CA ILE A 34 11.29 -11.90 19.76
C ILE A 34 11.70 -13.27 20.31
N PHE A 35 11.09 -14.35 19.83
CA PHE A 35 11.38 -15.71 20.29
C PHE A 35 12.81 -16.13 19.98
N LEU A 36 13.30 -15.82 18.78
CA LEU A 36 14.67 -16.14 18.37
C LEU A 36 15.70 -15.23 19.07
N ASN A 37 15.32 -13.98 19.37
CA ASN A 37 16.17 -12.96 19.99
C ASN A 37 17.56 -12.84 19.32
N ASP A 38 17.57 -12.99 18.00
CA ASP A 38 18.78 -12.91 17.18
C ASP A 38 18.98 -11.45 16.71
N GLU A 39 20.12 -10.86 17.05
CA GLU A 39 20.40 -9.45 16.79
C GLU A 39 20.44 -9.13 15.29
N ASP A 40 21.02 -10.01 14.47
CA ASP A 40 21.12 -9.80 13.03
C ASP A 40 19.75 -9.90 12.36
N LEU A 41 18.92 -10.86 12.75
CA LEU A 41 17.54 -10.96 12.24
C LEU A 41 16.69 -9.75 12.64
N ASN A 42 16.83 -9.26 13.87
CA ASN A 42 16.15 -8.04 14.31
C ASN A 42 16.61 -6.82 13.52
N ARG A 43 17.91 -6.69 13.28
CA ARG A 43 18.48 -5.61 12.45
C ARG A 43 17.99 -5.67 11.01
N ILE A 44 17.95 -6.87 10.40
CA ILE A 44 17.41 -7.05 9.03
C ILE A 44 15.94 -6.65 8.97
N ALA A 45 15.14 -7.06 9.95
CA ALA A 45 13.71 -6.73 9.99
C ALA A 45 13.46 -5.21 10.12
N LEU A 46 14.28 -4.51 10.92
CA LEU A 46 14.23 -3.05 11.02
C LEU A 46 14.55 -2.39 9.67
N LEU A 47 15.65 -2.81 9.03
CA LEU A 47 16.07 -2.28 7.73
C LEU A 47 15.01 -2.53 6.65
N GLU A 48 14.39 -3.70 6.65
CA GLU A 48 13.30 -4.02 5.72
C GLU A 48 12.13 -3.04 5.87
N LYS A 49 11.73 -2.74 7.12
CA LYS A 49 10.67 -1.78 7.41
C LYS A 49 11.03 -0.38 6.92
N GLU A 50 12.24 0.09 7.21
CA GLU A 50 12.73 1.40 6.73
C GLU A 50 12.75 1.50 5.21
N VAL A 51 13.19 0.42 4.53
CA VAL A 51 13.20 0.35 3.06
C VAL A 51 11.79 0.43 2.49
N ILE A 52 10.83 -0.28 3.10
CA ILE A 52 9.41 -0.23 2.69
C ILE A 52 8.84 1.18 2.88
N GLU A 53 9.02 1.76 4.07
CA GLU A 53 8.51 3.10 4.39
C GLU A 53 9.07 4.16 3.43
N LYS A 54 10.39 4.13 3.19
CA LYS A 54 11.06 5.05 2.26
C LYS A 54 10.59 4.86 0.83
N ARG A 55 10.40 3.62 0.39
CA ARG A 55 9.90 3.32 -0.97
C ARG A 55 8.50 3.89 -1.17
N GLU A 56 7.63 3.73 -0.19
CA GLU A 56 6.26 4.26 -0.23
C GLU A 56 6.23 5.79 -0.26
N ASP A 57 7.11 6.44 0.51
CA ASP A 57 7.24 7.90 0.46
C ASP A 57 7.71 8.38 -0.92
N VAL A 58 8.72 7.74 -1.51
CA VAL A 58 9.18 8.06 -2.87
C VAL A 58 8.09 7.85 -3.91
N ILE A 59 7.28 6.79 -3.79
CA ILE A 59 6.15 6.54 -4.69
C ILE A 59 5.16 7.72 -4.62
N LEU A 60 4.77 8.16 -3.42
CA LEU A 60 3.84 9.27 -3.26
C LEU A 60 4.46 10.60 -3.68
N ASP A 61 5.72 10.87 -3.34
CA ASP A 61 6.46 12.06 -3.78
C ASP A 61 6.44 12.18 -5.31
N ASN A 62 6.68 11.08 -6.01
CA ASN A 62 6.65 11.06 -7.47
C ASN A 62 5.26 11.40 -8.02
N VAL A 63 4.19 10.85 -7.43
CA VAL A 63 2.82 11.17 -7.85
C VAL A 63 2.53 12.65 -7.62
N TYR A 64 2.75 13.16 -6.40
CA TYR A 64 2.46 14.55 -6.06
C TYR A 64 3.31 15.54 -6.88
N LYS A 65 4.59 15.22 -7.10
CA LYS A 65 5.47 16.03 -7.96
C LYS A 65 4.95 16.06 -9.40
N TYR A 66 4.67 14.89 -9.99
CA TYR A 66 4.16 14.82 -11.35
C TYR A 66 2.85 15.61 -11.49
N SER A 67 1.96 15.51 -10.50
CA SER A 67 0.68 16.22 -10.50
C SER A 67 0.79 17.73 -10.34
N LYS A 68 1.85 18.23 -9.68
CA LYS A 68 2.13 19.68 -9.62
C LYS A 68 2.67 20.21 -10.94
N GLU A 69 3.45 19.40 -11.66
CA GLU A 69 4.20 19.82 -12.85
C GLU A 69 3.44 19.58 -14.16
N ASN A 70 2.44 18.69 -14.18
CA ASN A 70 1.80 18.22 -15.42
C ASN A 70 0.26 18.25 -15.32
N ASN A 71 -0.38 18.61 -16.43
CA ASN A 71 -1.83 18.52 -16.56
C ASN A 71 -2.24 17.14 -17.06
N TYR A 72 -3.20 16.51 -16.38
CA TYR A 72 -3.83 15.27 -16.79
C TYR A 72 -5.24 15.19 -16.21
N THR A 73 -6.12 14.42 -16.84
CA THR A 73 -7.51 14.25 -16.37
C THR A 73 -7.62 13.09 -15.37
N SER A 74 -6.87 12.01 -15.59
CA SER A 74 -6.84 10.83 -14.73
C SER A 74 -5.50 10.10 -14.81
N GLY A 75 -5.17 9.37 -13.75
CA GLY A 75 -3.97 8.56 -13.65
C GLY A 75 -4.29 7.23 -12.97
N LEU A 76 -3.49 6.21 -13.24
CA LEU A 76 -3.63 4.88 -12.63
C LEU A 76 -2.32 4.48 -11.97
N MET A 77 -2.40 4.09 -10.70
CA MET A 77 -1.27 3.66 -9.89
C MET A 77 -1.49 2.22 -9.45
N PHE A 78 -0.51 1.36 -9.73
CA PHE A 78 -0.50 -0.03 -9.27
C PHE A 78 0.47 -0.17 -8.10
N ILE A 79 0.02 -0.84 -7.04
CA ILE A 79 0.83 -1.17 -5.87
C ILE A 79 0.67 -2.65 -5.54
N GLY A 80 1.71 -3.22 -4.91
CA GLY A 80 1.57 -4.53 -4.28
C GLY A 80 0.60 -4.42 -3.10
N SER A 81 -0.23 -5.44 -2.88
CA SER A 81 -1.23 -5.46 -1.80
C SER A 81 -0.61 -5.26 -0.42
N GLY A 82 0.65 -5.69 -0.23
CA GLY A 82 1.48 -5.43 0.96
C GLY A 82 1.57 -3.96 1.37
N HIS A 83 1.48 -3.04 0.41
CA HIS A 83 1.66 -1.60 0.62
C HIS A 83 0.33 -0.85 0.77
N ARG A 84 -0.82 -1.53 0.64
CA ARG A 84 -2.13 -0.86 0.55
C ARG A 84 -2.42 -0.06 1.82
N LYS A 85 -2.47 -0.71 2.99
CA LYS A 85 -2.79 -0.08 4.27
C LYS A 85 -1.89 1.13 4.59
N SER A 86 -0.58 0.98 4.42
CA SER A 86 0.42 2.03 4.70
C SER A 86 0.31 3.21 3.72
N ILE A 87 0.19 2.94 2.42
CA ILE A 87 0.00 4.00 1.41
C ILE A 87 -1.31 4.75 1.63
N LEU A 88 -2.42 4.07 1.94
CA LEU A 88 -3.70 4.72 2.25
C LEU A 88 -3.58 5.68 3.44
N LYS A 89 -2.88 5.25 4.50
CA LYS A 89 -2.59 6.09 5.66
C LYS A 89 -1.76 7.32 5.26
N LYS A 90 -0.66 7.13 4.50
CA LYS A 90 0.20 8.22 4.03
C LYS A 90 -0.54 9.20 3.11
N ILE A 91 -1.45 8.72 2.25
CA ILE A 91 -2.33 9.58 1.43
C ILE A 91 -3.21 10.46 2.33
N ALA A 92 -3.83 9.88 3.36
CA ALA A 92 -4.66 10.63 4.30
C ALA A 92 -3.87 11.66 5.11
N GLU A 93 -2.62 11.38 5.44
CA GLU A 93 -1.70 12.32 6.08
C GLU A 93 -1.30 13.46 5.13
N ARG A 94 -0.89 13.13 3.90
CA ARG A 94 -0.53 14.11 2.86
C ARG A 94 -1.71 14.99 2.45
N TRP A 95 -2.93 14.48 2.50
CA TRP A 95 -4.12 15.30 2.26
C TRP A 95 -4.20 16.52 3.20
N LYS A 96 -3.64 16.43 4.41
CA LYS A 96 -3.63 17.52 5.39
C LYS A 96 -2.55 18.56 5.12
N THR A 97 -1.43 18.17 4.48
CA THR A 97 -0.22 19.00 4.37
C THR A 97 0.09 19.47 2.95
N GLU A 98 -0.33 18.74 1.92
CA GLU A 98 -0.02 19.04 0.52
C GLU A 98 -0.98 20.09 -0.06
N ASP A 99 -0.44 21.05 -0.81
CA ASP A 99 -1.25 22.10 -1.45
C ASP A 99 -2.14 21.54 -2.57
N ILE A 100 -1.62 20.57 -3.33
CA ILE A 100 -2.38 19.90 -4.39
C ILE A 100 -3.30 18.82 -3.80
N LYS A 101 -4.57 18.88 -4.19
CA LYS A 101 -5.59 17.91 -3.77
C LYS A 101 -5.88 16.93 -4.91
N ILE A 102 -5.26 15.76 -4.83
CA ILE A 102 -5.49 14.66 -5.77
C ILE A 102 -6.76 13.91 -5.35
N ASN A 103 -7.72 13.77 -6.25
CA ASN A 103 -8.93 12.97 -6.03
C ASN A 103 -8.59 11.47 -6.17
N TRP A 104 -8.09 10.86 -5.09
CA TRP A 104 -7.80 9.44 -5.04
C TRP A 104 -9.09 8.61 -5.10
N GLN A 105 -9.13 7.65 -6.01
CA GLN A 105 -10.17 6.63 -6.08
C GLN A 105 -9.52 5.26 -5.96
N PHE A 106 -10.06 4.42 -5.09
CA PHE A 106 -9.57 3.07 -4.86
C PHE A 106 -10.41 2.06 -5.64
N TYR A 107 -9.84 0.90 -5.91
CA TYR A 107 -10.54 -0.15 -6.65
C TYR A 107 -11.92 -0.49 -6.04
N SER A 108 -12.02 -0.50 -4.71
CA SER A 108 -13.27 -0.68 -3.96
C SER A 108 -14.33 0.39 -4.28
N ASP A 109 -13.92 1.63 -4.58
CA ASP A 109 -14.83 2.74 -4.89
C ASP A 109 -15.38 2.63 -6.32
N LEU A 110 -14.68 1.91 -7.20
CA LEU A 110 -15.04 1.69 -8.59
C LEU A 110 -16.04 0.55 -8.75
N GLU A 111 -15.99 -0.48 -7.90
CA GLU A 111 -16.90 -1.63 -7.99
C GLU A 111 -18.38 -1.25 -7.81
N TRP A 112 -18.69 -0.16 -7.10
CA TRP A 112 -20.07 0.32 -6.93
C TRP A 112 -20.62 1.05 -8.16
N LYS A 113 -19.75 1.55 -9.05
CA LYS A 113 -20.12 2.29 -10.27
C LYS A 113 -20.29 1.41 -11.51
N LEU A 114 -19.98 0.12 -11.39
CA LEU A 114 -20.04 -0.86 -12.49
C LEU A 114 -21.24 -1.83 -12.36
N LYS A 115 -22.17 -1.54 -11.45
CA LYS A 115 -23.48 -2.19 -11.34
C LYS A 115 -24.56 -1.24 -11.86
#